data_AF-A0A970WUL3-F1
#
_entry.id   AF-A0A970WUL3-F1
#
_cell.length_a   1.000
_cell.length_b   1.000
_cell.length_c   1.000
_cell.angle_alpha   90.00
_cell.angle_beta   90.00
_cell.angle_gamma   90.00
#
_symmetry.space_group_name_H-M   'P 1'
#
loop_
_entity.id
_entity.type
_entity.pdbx_description
1 polymer ?
#
loop_
_entity_poly.entity_id
_entity_poly.type
_entity_poly.pdbx_seq_one_letter_code
_entity_poly.pdbx_strand_id
1 'polypeptide(L)'
;MKTMVYRIVVLVVVAAAVLPGKAEAGLFRSEYDSIRLYYDETQLRLPGESFRIGVESWLKNGKVKKTVGLAGGSHFWWKYRVEVTGGSFSSGKVTVNERLMPSRGKYISVRVYPRKESRLARELLIPLNYETAIEYRPVSRFDKSPGSQIKGELVAYFDNGMIRVYDDLRNSRASAYFRFWATGGYWDNGKFIIEPDFMKIRDHRSDLYVESLRNTWVTDTFSVFLDYRHHYNLSFRGSSGDSGFSGSGGASGGPGQHGQHGYPGQDGEWGYDGPDISVWADLYYDSLLNCDLLYVFAENDLTGEEFRYLINPDGGTLSVVSRGGDGGRGGDGGYGGAGGDGRQGEKWIEKRIEKRVVKQPVVQKVIRKEKRKVIGPDGTEEEVEVDVEVEETVYKEVEVLVEVEIPMQGPGEEGGSGGWGGPGGIGGLGGYGGNISLFFTDDAWPFKDRIKALSSGGSGGMHGNGGRGGAPGHGGQGNPPGRNGLPGHDGPSAMGSAEDGGSGNIIYGTTDEFFFYDNIAHLSAEEKNP
;
A
#
# COMPACT_ATOMS: atom_id res chain seq x y z
N MET A 1 -17.96 11.52 -34.78
CA MET A 1 -18.35 10.12 -35.11
C MET A 1 -19.86 10.01 -34.95
N LYS A 2 -20.60 10.19 -36.06
CA LYS A 2 -21.38 9.15 -36.78
C LYS A 2 -22.58 8.63 -35.95
N THR A 3 -23.82 9.13 -36.08
CA THR A 3 -24.88 8.90 -37.11
C THR A 3 -25.26 7.45 -37.42
N MET A 4 -26.59 7.25 -37.57
CA MET A 4 -27.34 6.11 -38.14
C MET A 4 -27.47 4.87 -37.23
N VAL A 5 -28.64 4.24 -37.03
CA VAL A 5 -29.59 3.77 -38.04
C VAL A 5 -31.04 3.78 -37.51
N TYR A 6 -31.90 4.47 -38.24
CA TYR A 6 -33.35 4.29 -38.35
C TYR A 6 -33.60 3.46 -39.62
N ARG A 7 -34.71 2.69 -39.66
CA ARG A 7 -35.30 1.91 -40.79
C ARG A 7 -35.03 0.40 -40.79
N ILE A 8 -36.04 -0.40 -40.44
CA ILE A 8 -36.87 -1.19 -41.40
C ILE A 8 -38.32 -1.20 -40.86
N VAL A 9 -39.25 -0.88 -41.75
CA VAL A 9 -40.71 -0.90 -41.61
C VAL A 9 -41.21 -1.92 -42.66
N VAL A 10 -42.41 -2.49 -42.44
CA VAL A 10 -43.35 -3.04 -43.46
C VAL A 10 -43.32 -4.56 -43.70
N LEU A 11 -44.55 -5.11 -43.90
CA LEU A 11 -45.04 -6.47 -44.17
C LEU A 11 -45.28 -7.32 -42.91
N VAL A 12 -46.51 -7.52 -42.43
CA VAL A 12 -47.71 -7.95 -43.15
C VAL A 12 -48.97 -7.28 -42.58
N VAL A 13 -49.60 -6.45 -43.41
CA VAL A 13 -51.06 -6.22 -43.43
C VAL A 13 -51.54 -6.81 -44.76
N VAL A 14 -52.76 -7.35 -44.77
CA VAL A 14 -53.54 -7.87 -45.91
C VAL A 14 -53.45 -9.38 -46.18
N ALA A 15 -54.30 -10.16 -45.50
CA ALA A 15 -55.08 -11.27 -46.07
C ALA A 15 -56.07 -11.83 -45.03
N ALA A 16 -57.20 -11.15 -44.81
CA ALA A 16 -58.49 -11.74 -44.42
C ALA A 16 -59.54 -10.63 -44.28
N ALA A 17 -59.95 -10.06 -45.42
CA ALA A 17 -61.28 -9.48 -45.54
C ALA A 17 -62.26 -10.62 -45.84
N VAL A 18 -63.46 -10.52 -45.25
CA VAL A 18 -64.67 -11.30 -45.53
C VAL A 18 -64.82 -12.62 -44.75
N LEU A 19 -65.24 -12.50 -43.48
CA LEU A 19 -66.36 -13.27 -42.95
C LEU A 19 -67.28 -12.35 -42.13
N PRO A 20 -68.54 -12.12 -42.56
CA PRO A 20 -69.55 -11.44 -41.77
C PRO A 20 -70.19 -12.48 -40.84
N GLY A 21 -69.61 -12.62 -39.66
CA GLY A 21 -70.20 -13.36 -38.56
C GLY A 21 -69.98 -12.53 -37.30
N LYS A 22 -70.89 -11.58 -37.04
CA LYS A 22 -71.08 -11.02 -35.71
C LYS A 22 -71.58 -12.14 -34.80
N ALA A 23 -70.70 -13.08 -34.45
CA ALA A 23 -70.78 -13.65 -33.13
C ALA A 23 -70.49 -12.46 -32.23
N GLU A 24 -71.54 -11.96 -31.57
CA GLU A 24 -71.38 -11.36 -30.27
C GLU A 24 -70.65 -12.41 -29.42
N ALA A 25 -69.32 -12.44 -29.53
CA ALA A 25 -68.48 -12.84 -28.44
C ALA A 25 -68.77 -11.76 -27.40
N GLY A 26 -69.92 -11.93 -26.72
CA GLY A 26 -70.22 -11.26 -25.48
C GLY A 26 -68.89 -11.33 -24.75
N LEU A 27 -68.37 -10.15 -24.43
CA LEU A 27 -67.25 -9.97 -23.53
C LEU A 27 -67.72 -10.48 -22.17
N PHE A 28 -68.00 -11.79 -22.08
CA PHE A 28 -68.29 -12.55 -20.90
C PHE A 28 -66.96 -12.51 -20.16
N ARG A 29 -66.80 -11.44 -19.39
CA ARG A 29 -65.80 -11.36 -18.34
C ARG A 29 -66.04 -12.60 -17.51
N SER A 30 -65.19 -13.59 -17.74
CA SER A 30 -65.24 -14.84 -17.00
C SER A 30 -65.07 -14.50 -15.53
N GLU A 31 -66.15 -14.60 -14.77
CA GLU A 31 -66.16 -14.39 -13.33
C GLU A 31 -65.41 -15.53 -12.65
N TYR A 32 -64.81 -15.19 -11.51
CA TYR A 32 -64.18 -16.18 -10.65
C TYR A 32 -65.28 -16.92 -9.87
N ASP A 33 -65.14 -18.23 -9.81
CA ASP A 33 -66.00 -19.10 -9.01
C ASP A 33 -65.39 -19.27 -7.61
N SER A 34 -64.12 -19.66 -7.57
CA SER A 34 -63.37 -19.84 -6.33
C SER A 34 -61.88 -19.55 -6.53
N ILE A 35 -61.16 -19.34 -5.42
CA ILE A 35 -59.70 -19.24 -5.40
C ILE A 35 -59.12 -20.11 -4.29
N ARG A 36 -57.87 -20.53 -4.47
CA ARG A 36 -57.05 -21.26 -3.51
C ARG A 36 -55.72 -20.54 -3.38
N LEU A 37 -55.38 -20.18 -2.14
CA LEU A 37 -54.08 -19.66 -1.77
C LEU A 37 -53.22 -20.80 -1.24
N TYR A 38 -51.96 -20.83 -1.63
CA TYR A 38 -50.98 -21.80 -1.13
C TYR A 38 -49.58 -21.18 -1.13
N TYR A 39 -48.66 -21.84 -0.46
CA TYR A 39 -47.29 -21.38 -0.28
C TYR A 39 -46.32 -22.55 -0.39
N ASP A 40 -45.03 -22.23 -0.50
CA ASP A 40 -43.98 -23.22 -0.61
C ASP A 40 -43.50 -23.67 0.79
N GLU A 41 -43.95 -24.86 1.21
CA GLU A 41 -43.56 -25.43 2.52
C GLU A 41 -42.07 -25.77 2.60
N THR A 42 -41.43 -25.95 1.43
CA THR A 42 -40.00 -26.24 1.26
C THR A 42 -39.12 -24.97 1.27
N GLN A 43 -39.69 -23.79 1.55
CA GLN A 43 -38.93 -22.56 1.74
C GLN A 43 -38.93 -22.12 3.20
N LEU A 44 -37.79 -21.61 3.67
CA LEU A 44 -37.71 -21.00 5.00
C LEU A 44 -38.52 -19.72 5.04
N ARG A 45 -39.29 -19.57 6.11
CA ARG A 45 -40.16 -18.44 6.41
C ARG A 45 -39.61 -17.74 7.64
N LEU A 46 -38.53 -17.00 7.46
CA LEU A 46 -37.76 -16.37 8.53
C LEU A 46 -37.90 -14.84 8.49
N PRO A 47 -37.86 -14.16 9.65
CA PRO A 47 -37.84 -12.69 9.72
C PRO A 47 -36.74 -12.09 8.84
N GLY A 48 -37.11 -11.11 7.99
CA GLY A 48 -36.22 -10.47 7.02
C GLY A 48 -36.06 -11.19 5.68
N GLU A 49 -36.57 -12.42 5.56
CA GLU A 49 -36.45 -13.23 4.35
C GLU A 49 -37.77 -13.30 3.57
N SER A 50 -37.68 -13.66 2.29
CA SER A 50 -38.84 -13.80 1.41
C SER A 50 -39.11 -15.26 1.02
N PHE A 51 -40.37 -15.65 1.02
CA PHE A 51 -40.83 -16.93 0.48
C PHE A 51 -41.93 -16.72 -0.56
N ARG A 52 -42.20 -17.74 -1.38
CA ARG A 52 -43.14 -17.66 -2.49
C ARG A 52 -44.54 -18.13 -2.08
N ILE A 53 -45.54 -17.45 -2.64
CA ILE A 53 -46.95 -17.85 -2.56
C ILE A 53 -47.53 -18.02 -3.97
N GLY A 54 -48.64 -18.75 -4.08
CA GLY A 54 -49.34 -19.02 -5.32
C GLY A 54 -50.85 -18.89 -5.15
N VAL A 55 -51.54 -18.53 -6.23
CA VAL A 55 -53.01 -18.49 -6.28
C VAL A 55 -53.49 -19.29 -7.47
N GLU A 56 -54.33 -20.29 -7.22
CA GLU A 56 -55.15 -20.93 -8.25
C GLU A 56 -56.54 -20.31 -8.21
N SER A 57 -57.11 -20.06 -9.37
CA SER A 57 -58.45 -19.50 -9.50
C SER A 57 -59.25 -20.29 -10.51
N TRP A 58 -60.41 -20.77 -10.09
CA TRP A 58 -61.36 -21.47 -10.93
C TRP A 58 -62.36 -20.45 -11.45
N LEU A 59 -62.57 -20.45 -12.75
CA LEU A 59 -63.55 -19.60 -13.41
C LEU A 59 -64.87 -20.36 -13.54
N LYS A 60 -66.00 -19.65 -13.60
CA LYS A 60 -67.32 -20.27 -13.78
C LYS A 60 -67.45 -21.15 -15.04
N ASN A 61 -66.55 -20.98 -16.02
CA ASN A 61 -66.47 -21.81 -17.22
C ASN A 61 -65.55 -23.04 -17.09
N GLY A 62 -65.14 -23.39 -15.86
CA GLY A 62 -64.27 -24.54 -15.57
C GLY A 62 -62.78 -24.30 -15.84
N LYS A 63 -62.37 -23.16 -16.44
CA LYS A 63 -60.96 -22.87 -16.68
C LYS A 63 -60.24 -22.53 -15.37
N VAL A 64 -59.07 -23.14 -15.16
CA VAL A 64 -58.19 -22.83 -14.03
C VAL A 64 -57.11 -21.85 -14.48
N LYS A 65 -56.91 -20.78 -13.71
CA LYS A 65 -55.82 -19.84 -13.90
C LYS A 65 -54.91 -19.83 -12.68
N LYS A 66 -53.60 -19.90 -12.92
CA LYS A 66 -52.55 -19.93 -11.91
C LYS A 66 -51.70 -18.67 -11.99
N THR A 67 -51.28 -18.13 -10.85
CA THR A 67 -50.40 -16.95 -10.85
C THR A 67 -48.98 -17.25 -11.36
N VAL A 68 -48.28 -16.24 -11.84
CA VAL A 68 -46.86 -16.35 -12.20
C VAL A 68 -46.02 -16.61 -10.94
N GLY A 69 -45.07 -17.55 -10.99
CA GLY A 69 -44.19 -17.89 -9.87
C GLY A 69 -44.39 -19.31 -9.37
N LEU A 70 -44.66 -19.49 -8.07
CA LEU A 70 -44.85 -20.80 -7.44
C LEU A 70 -45.91 -21.67 -8.13
N ALA A 71 -46.94 -21.02 -8.67
CA ALA A 71 -48.05 -21.71 -9.32
C ALA A 71 -47.79 -22.13 -10.78
N GLY A 72 -46.64 -21.75 -11.35
CA GLY A 72 -46.27 -22.11 -12.72
C GLY A 72 -47.21 -21.58 -13.80
N GLY A 73 -48.05 -20.59 -13.49
CA GLY A 73 -49.05 -20.05 -14.41
C GLY A 73 -48.63 -18.77 -15.13
N SER A 74 -49.49 -18.28 -16.00
CA SER A 74 -49.31 -17.03 -16.76
C SER A 74 -50.16 -15.87 -16.25
N HIS A 75 -50.91 -16.06 -15.17
CA HIS A 75 -51.84 -15.04 -14.69
C HIS A 75 -51.13 -14.07 -13.74
N PHE A 76 -51.20 -12.78 -14.07
CA PHE A 76 -50.41 -11.79 -13.37
C PHE A 76 -50.98 -11.37 -12.00
N TRP A 77 -50.08 -11.09 -11.05
CA TRP A 77 -50.40 -10.71 -9.67
C TRP A 77 -51.20 -9.42 -9.53
N TRP A 78 -51.09 -8.46 -10.46
CA TRP A 78 -51.86 -7.21 -10.41
C TRP A 78 -53.38 -7.41 -10.52
N LYS A 79 -53.84 -8.61 -10.90
CA LYS A 79 -55.26 -8.97 -10.91
C LYS A 79 -55.80 -9.35 -9.52
N TYR A 80 -54.90 -9.53 -8.56
CA TYR A 80 -55.22 -9.81 -7.17
C TYR A 80 -54.85 -8.62 -6.30
N ARG A 81 -55.51 -8.54 -5.15
CA ARG A 81 -55.08 -7.74 -4.02
C ARG A 81 -54.58 -8.72 -2.96
N VAL A 82 -53.38 -8.47 -2.48
CA VAL A 82 -52.69 -9.29 -1.48
C VAL A 82 -52.40 -8.38 -0.31
N GLU A 83 -52.92 -8.75 0.85
CA GLU A 83 -52.74 -8.06 2.12
C GLU A 83 -51.93 -9.00 3.02
N VAL A 84 -50.82 -8.51 3.55
CA VAL A 84 -49.94 -9.29 4.42
C VAL A 84 -49.84 -8.58 5.76
N THR A 85 -50.26 -9.26 6.82
CA THR A 85 -50.00 -8.83 8.20
C THR A 85 -48.75 -9.53 8.71
N GLY A 86 -47.78 -8.75 9.20
CA GLY A 86 -46.48 -9.28 9.64
C GLY A 86 -45.42 -9.36 8.53
N GLY A 87 -45.63 -8.69 7.40
CA GLY A 87 -44.68 -8.69 6.29
C GLY A 87 -45.06 -7.71 5.17
N SER A 88 -44.44 -7.87 4.02
CA SER A 88 -44.77 -7.14 2.79
C SER A 88 -44.87 -8.11 1.62
N PHE A 89 -45.63 -7.74 0.60
CA PHE A 89 -45.82 -8.57 -0.60
C PHE A 89 -45.30 -7.84 -1.84
N SER A 90 -44.57 -8.56 -2.69
CA SER A 90 -44.20 -8.10 -4.03
C SER A 90 -44.14 -9.27 -5.00
N SER A 91 -44.95 -9.21 -6.06
CA SER A 91 -44.87 -10.09 -7.23
C SER A 91 -44.81 -11.59 -6.92
N GLY A 92 -45.65 -12.06 -6.00
CA GLY A 92 -45.72 -13.47 -5.60
C GLY A 92 -44.74 -13.88 -4.51
N LYS A 93 -43.98 -12.95 -3.96
CA LYS A 93 -43.12 -13.13 -2.80
C LYS A 93 -43.67 -12.38 -1.60
N VAL A 94 -43.62 -13.02 -0.44
CA VAL A 94 -43.91 -12.40 0.86
C VAL A 94 -42.61 -12.28 1.62
N THR A 95 -42.23 -11.07 2.01
CA THR A 95 -41.09 -10.78 2.89
C THR A 95 -41.58 -10.66 4.32
N VAL A 96 -41.06 -11.49 5.23
CA VAL A 96 -41.45 -11.49 6.64
C VAL A 96 -40.82 -10.29 7.35
N ASN A 97 -41.59 -9.61 8.21
CA ASN A 97 -41.09 -8.47 8.98
C ASN A 97 -40.06 -8.92 10.02
N GLU A 98 -38.91 -8.24 10.08
CA GLU A 98 -37.82 -8.51 11.05
C GLU A 98 -38.27 -8.39 12.52
N ARG A 99 -39.29 -7.57 12.81
CA ARG A 99 -39.88 -7.41 14.15
C ARG A 99 -40.58 -8.67 14.67
N LEU A 100 -40.75 -9.69 13.83
CA LEU A 100 -41.27 -10.98 14.26
C LEU A 100 -40.18 -11.88 14.88
N MET A 101 -38.95 -11.41 15.08
CA MET A 101 -37.97 -12.10 15.92
C MET A 101 -38.31 -11.95 17.42
N PRO A 102 -38.23 -13.00 18.26
CA PRO A 102 -37.99 -14.41 17.93
C PRO A 102 -39.18 -15.06 17.21
N SER A 103 -38.95 -16.02 16.30
CA SER A 103 -39.95 -16.56 15.37
C SER A 103 -40.89 -17.60 15.98
N ARG A 104 -40.45 -18.31 17.02
CA ARG A 104 -41.17 -19.46 17.58
C ARG A 104 -42.58 -19.08 18.02
N GLY A 105 -43.57 -19.83 17.53
CA GLY A 105 -45.00 -19.61 17.83
C GLY A 105 -45.65 -18.42 17.11
N LYS A 106 -44.92 -17.72 16.24
CA LYS A 106 -45.47 -16.61 15.45
C LYS A 106 -45.88 -17.07 14.04
N TYR A 107 -46.78 -16.29 13.44
CA TYR A 107 -47.28 -16.51 12.09
C TYR A 107 -47.46 -15.16 11.39
N ILE A 108 -47.60 -15.23 10.07
CA ILE A 108 -48.07 -14.11 9.25
C ILE A 108 -49.45 -14.43 8.70
N SER A 109 -50.28 -13.43 8.52
CA SER A 109 -51.55 -13.59 7.80
C SER A 109 -51.40 -13.10 6.38
N VAL A 110 -51.76 -13.93 5.41
CA VAL A 110 -51.80 -13.58 3.99
C VAL A 110 -53.25 -13.69 3.52
N ARG A 111 -53.84 -12.54 3.21
CA ARG A 111 -55.20 -12.43 2.66
C ARG A 111 -55.15 -12.06 1.19
N VAL A 112 -55.80 -12.86 0.34
CA VAL A 112 -55.80 -12.67 -1.13
C VAL A 112 -57.21 -12.73 -1.68
N TYR A 113 -57.52 -11.84 -2.63
CA TYR A 113 -58.76 -11.86 -3.40
C TYR A 113 -58.56 -11.26 -4.80
N PRO A 114 -59.36 -11.65 -5.81
CA PRO A 114 -59.37 -10.97 -7.09
C PRO A 114 -59.83 -9.51 -6.91
N ARG A 115 -59.16 -8.55 -7.54
CA ARG A 115 -59.49 -7.11 -7.37
C ARG A 115 -60.93 -6.75 -7.73
N LYS A 116 -61.57 -7.53 -8.60
CA LYS A 116 -62.95 -7.32 -9.05
C LYS A 116 -63.99 -8.08 -8.21
N GLU A 117 -63.57 -9.00 -7.34
CA GLU A 117 -64.47 -9.90 -6.59
C GLU A 117 -63.94 -10.13 -5.16
N SER A 118 -63.97 -9.11 -4.31
CA SER A 118 -63.44 -9.17 -2.94
C SER A 118 -64.13 -10.21 -2.03
N ARG A 119 -65.37 -10.60 -2.34
CA ARG A 119 -66.12 -11.66 -1.63
C ARG A 119 -65.43 -13.03 -1.67
N LEU A 120 -64.56 -13.27 -2.65
CA LEU A 120 -63.81 -14.52 -2.79
C LEU A 120 -62.52 -14.53 -1.97
N ALA A 121 -62.40 -13.66 -0.97
CA ALA A 121 -61.21 -13.60 -0.13
C ALA A 121 -60.89 -14.95 0.51
N ARG A 122 -59.59 -15.26 0.50
CA ARG A 122 -58.99 -16.36 1.25
C ARG A 122 -57.90 -15.78 2.12
N GLU A 123 -57.88 -16.23 3.36
CA GLU A 123 -56.88 -15.87 4.33
C GLU A 123 -56.17 -17.14 4.78
N LEU A 124 -54.85 -17.06 4.91
CA LEU A 124 -54.02 -18.15 5.38
C LEU A 124 -53.09 -17.63 6.47
N LEU A 125 -53.12 -18.30 7.62
CA LEU A 125 -52.11 -18.11 8.67
C LEU A 125 -50.94 -19.03 8.36
N ILE A 126 -49.78 -18.44 8.09
CA ILE A 126 -48.57 -19.18 7.71
C ILE A 126 -47.61 -19.13 8.89
N PRO A 127 -47.30 -20.28 9.53
CA PRO A 127 -46.36 -20.32 10.65
C PRO A 127 -44.95 -19.98 10.16
N LEU A 128 -44.22 -19.21 10.98
CA LEU A 128 -42.81 -18.93 10.74
C LEU A 128 -41.96 -20.13 11.11
N ASN A 129 -40.89 -20.33 10.34
CA ASN A 129 -39.88 -21.31 10.71
C ASN A 129 -39.02 -20.77 11.86
N TYR A 130 -38.50 -21.70 12.65
CA TYR A 130 -37.57 -21.40 13.72
C TYR A 130 -36.52 -22.51 13.82
N GLU A 131 -35.35 -22.15 14.31
CA GLU A 131 -34.27 -23.08 14.57
C GLU A 131 -34.72 -24.05 15.68
N THR A 132 -34.44 -25.33 15.48
CA THR A 132 -34.67 -26.44 16.43
C THR A 132 -33.36 -26.94 17.03
N ALA A 133 -32.25 -26.79 16.30
CA ALA A 133 -30.90 -27.00 16.77
C ALA A 133 -29.95 -26.09 15.98
N ILE A 134 -28.80 -25.77 16.58
CA ILE A 134 -27.65 -25.16 15.90
C ILE A 134 -26.40 -25.94 16.29
N GLU A 135 -25.37 -25.89 15.45
CA GLU A 135 -24.11 -26.59 15.66
C GLU A 135 -22.98 -25.75 15.03
N TYR A 136 -22.05 -25.29 15.86
CA TYR A 136 -20.81 -24.67 15.41
C TYR A 136 -19.76 -25.74 15.18
N ARG A 137 -19.16 -25.73 13.97
CA ARG A 137 -18.10 -26.68 13.64
C ARG A 137 -16.90 -25.99 12.97
N PRO A 138 -15.68 -26.40 13.30
CA PRO A 138 -14.48 -25.86 12.66
C PRO A 138 -14.41 -26.32 11.21
N VAL A 139 -14.04 -25.41 10.29
CA VAL A 139 -13.96 -25.73 8.85
C VAL A 139 -12.61 -26.34 8.45
N SER A 140 -11.62 -26.24 9.31
CA SER A 140 -10.27 -26.78 9.10
C SER A 140 -9.71 -27.35 10.40
N ARG A 141 -8.62 -28.11 10.28
CA ARG A 141 -7.77 -28.37 11.44
C ARG A 141 -7.31 -27.04 12.03
N PHE A 142 -7.21 -27.01 13.34
CA PHE A 142 -6.82 -25.84 14.11
C PHE A 142 -5.90 -26.29 15.24
N ASP A 143 -5.14 -25.34 15.77
CA ASP A 143 -4.28 -25.54 16.91
C ASP A 143 -5.08 -25.37 18.22
N LYS A 144 -4.82 -26.23 19.19
CA LYS A 144 -5.50 -26.27 20.49
C LYS A 144 -4.59 -25.68 21.56
N SER A 145 -4.10 -24.47 21.30
CA SER A 145 -3.15 -23.77 22.16
C SER A 145 -3.57 -22.30 22.36
N PRO A 146 -3.16 -21.64 23.45
CA PRO A 146 -3.44 -20.23 23.72
C PRO A 146 -3.18 -19.32 22.50
N GLY A 147 -4.08 -18.38 22.24
CA GLY A 147 -3.96 -17.43 21.11
C GLY A 147 -4.36 -17.99 19.74
N SER A 148 -4.67 -19.30 19.65
CA SER A 148 -5.07 -19.92 18.39
C SER A 148 -6.42 -19.41 17.89
N GLN A 149 -6.54 -19.26 16.58
CA GLN A 149 -7.77 -18.78 15.92
C GLN A 149 -8.49 -19.92 15.23
N ILE A 150 -9.76 -20.09 15.56
CA ILE A 150 -10.62 -21.15 15.04
C ILE A 150 -11.66 -20.51 14.12
N LYS A 151 -11.54 -20.80 12.82
CA LYS A 151 -12.58 -20.49 11.85
C LYS A 151 -13.58 -21.65 11.85
N GLY A 152 -14.86 -21.30 11.91
CA GLY A 152 -15.93 -22.28 11.84
C GLY A 152 -17.10 -21.80 11.00
N GLU A 153 -18.04 -22.70 10.83
CA GLU A 153 -19.33 -22.46 10.22
C GLU A 153 -20.42 -22.87 11.20
N LEU A 154 -21.61 -22.26 11.04
CA LEU A 154 -22.77 -22.57 11.87
C LEU A 154 -23.81 -23.33 11.04
N VAL A 155 -24.18 -24.51 11.49
CA VAL A 155 -25.25 -25.32 10.89
C VAL A 155 -26.52 -25.12 11.69
N ALA A 156 -27.59 -24.63 11.06
CA ALA A 156 -28.89 -24.44 11.68
C ALA A 156 -29.92 -25.43 11.10
N TYR A 157 -30.63 -26.12 11.99
CA TYR A 157 -31.68 -27.08 11.68
C TYR A 157 -33.03 -26.45 11.98
N PHE A 158 -33.97 -26.50 11.04
CA PHE A 158 -35.27 -25.84 11.17
C PHE A 158 -36.42 -26.83 11.39
N ASP A 159 -37.52 -26.34 11.96
CA ASP A 159 -38.73 -27.10 12.26
C ASP A 159 -39.42 -27.74 11.05
N ASN A 160 -39.15 -27.25 9.84
CA ASN A 160 -39.60 -27.88 8.58
C ASN A 160 -38.60 -28.89 7.99
N GLY A 161 -37.59 -29.32 8.76
CA GLY A 161 -36.59 -30.30 8.35
C GLY A 161 -35.47 -29.77 7.47
N MET A 162 -35.45 -28.46 7.19
CA MET A 162 -34.40 -27.86 6.36
C MET A 162 -33.15 -27.54 7.17
N ILE A 163 -32.02 -27.56 6.49
CA ILE A 163 -30.70 -27.28 7.05
C ILE A 163 -30.10 -26.10 6.31
N ARG A 164 -29.52 -25.16 7.05
CA ARG A 164 -28.76 -24.04 6.48
C ARG A 164 -27.37 -23.99 7.09
N VAL A 165 -26.36 -23.87 6.24
CA VAL A 165 -24.97 -23.68 6.65
C VAL A 165 -24.61 -22.21 6.45
N TYR A 166 -24.03 -21.61 7.49
CA TYR A 166 -23.51 -20.26 7.50
C TYR A 166 -21.98 -20.31 7.56
N ASP A 167 -21.35 -20.21 6.41
CA ASP A 167 -19.90 -20.37 6.18
C ASP A 167 -19.10 -19.05 6.26
N ASP A 168 -19.77 -17.91 6.10
CA ASP A 168 -19.22 -16.57 6.35
C ASP A 168 -19.88 -15.93 7.57
N LEU A 169 -19.19 -15.96 8.72
CA LEU A 169 -19.63 -15.33 9.97
C LEU A 169 -18.96 -13.96 10.23
N ARG A 170 -18.11 -13.47 9.31
CA ARG A 170 -17.32 -12.25 9.53
C ARG A 170 -18.13 -10.97 9.35
N ASN A 171 -18.88 -10.87 8.26
CA ASN A 171 -19.62 -9.66 7.86
C ASN A 171 -21.03 -9.96 7.34
N SER A 172 -21.55 -11.15 7.63
CA SER A 172 -22.83 -11.55 7.07
C SER A 172 -23.98 -11.02 7.92
N ARG A 173 -25.11 -10.75 7.27
CA ARG A 173 -26.41 -10.62 7.97
C ARG A 173 -26.71 -11.86 8.81
N ALA A 174 -26.07 -13.00 8.52
CA ALA A 174 -26.29 -14.24 9.26
C ALA A 174 -25.79 -14.16 10.70
N SER A 175 -24.61 -13.60 10.96
CA SER A 175 -24.10 -13.47 12.34
C SER A 175 -24.98 -12.56 13.20
N ALA A 176 -25.71 -11.63 12.60
CA ALA A 176 -26.70 -10.78 13.31
C ALA A 176 -27.92 -11.55 13.84
N TYR A 177 -28.13 -12.81 13.45
CA TYR A 177 -29.19 -13.68 13.99
C TYR A 177 -28.70 -14.56 15.14
N PHE A 178 -27.43 -14.46 15.52
CA PHE A 178 -26.83 -15.25 16.57
C PHE A 178 -26.10 -14.35 17.57
N ARG A 179 -26.08 -14.76 18.82
CA ARG A 179 -25.22 -14.16 19.84
C ARG A 179 -24.07 -15.13 20.10
N PHE A 180 -22.84 -14.60 20.07
CA PHE A 180 -21.63 -15.33 20.36
C PHE A 180 -20.99 -14.76 21.63
N TRP A 181 -20.56 -15.62 22.53
CA TRP A 181 -19.71 -15.28 23.67
C TRP A 181 -18.86 -16.49 24.03
N ALA A 182 -17.80 -16.27 24.80
CA ALA A 182 -16.86 -17.34 25.12
C ALA A 182 -16.34 -17.26 26.56
N THR A 183 -15.84 -18.39 27.05
CA THR A 183 -15.02 -18.51 28.25
C THR A 183 -13.67 -19.09 27.86
N GLY A 184 -12.57 -18.61 28.46
CA GLY A 184 -11.21 -18.99 28.03
C GLY A 184 -10.86 -18.51 26.61
N GLY A 185 -11.51 -17.45 26.12
CA GLY A 185 -11.32 -16.90 24.78
C GLY A 185 -12.35 -15.81 24.46
N TYR A 186 -12.40 -15.40 23.20
CA TYR A 186 -13.35 -14.40 22.73
C TYR A 186 -13.73 -14.62 21.26
N TRP A 187 -14.87 -14.05 20.87
CA TRP A 187 -15.34 -14.07 19.49
C TRP A 187 -14.99 -12.75 18.79
N ASP A 188 -14.28 -12.81 17.68
CA ASP A 188 -13.96 -11.64 16.86
C ASP A 188 -14.06 -11.95 15.36
N ASN A 189 -14.78 -11.10 14.62
CA ASN A 189 -14.81 -11.12 13.15
C ASN A 189 -15.04 -12.51 12.52
N GLY A 190 -15.97 -13.29 13.06
CA GLY A 190 -16.30 -14.63 12.53
C GLY A 190 -15.34 -15.75 12.97
N LYS A 191 -14.48 -15.48 13.94
CA LYS A 191 -13.50 -16.42 14.49
C LYS A 191 -13.65 -16.52 16.00
N PHE A 192 -13.44 -17.73 16.51
CA PHE A 192 -13.23 -17.95 17.92
C PHE A 192 -11.73 -17.92 18.21
N ILE A 193 -11.30 -17.03 19.10
CA ILE A 193 -9.89 -16.84 19.47
C ILE A 193 -9.73 -17.34 20.89
N ILE A 194 -8.90 -18.37 21.09
CA ILE A 194 -8.56 -18.88 22.42
C ILE A 194 -7.75 -17.79 23.14
N GLU A 195 -8.02 -17.59 24.42
CA GLU A 195 -7.32 -16.61 25.24
C GLU A 195 -5.79 -16.81 25.12
N PRO A 196 -5.01 -15.77 24.78
CA PRO A 196 -3.56 -15.90 24.63
C PRO A 196 -2.83 -16.17 25.95
N ASP A 197 -3.39 -15.72 27.08
CA ASP A 197 -2.84 -15.97 28.40
C ASP A 197 -3.47 -17.22 29.02
N PHE A 198 -2.72 -18.33 29.05
CA PHE A 198 -3.23 -19.60 29.57
C PHE A 198 -3.65 -19.52 31.05
N MET A 199 -3.12 -18.56 31.83
CA MET A 199 -3.49 -18.39 33.24
C MET A 199 -4.94 -17.91 33.39
N LYS A 200 -5.54 -17.35 32.34
CA LYS A 200 -6.96 -16.95 32.29
C LYS A 200 -7.87 -18.06 31.75
N ILE A 201 -7.30 -19.19 31.35
CA ILE A 201 -8.03 -20.35 30.85
C ILE A 201 -8.22 -21.33 32.00
N ARG A 202 -9.48 -21.60 32.34
CA ARG A 202 -9.81 -22.55 33.41
C ARG A 202 -9.83 -23.98 32.87
N ASP A 203 -9.27 -24.91 33.63
CA ASP A 203 -9.30 -26.36 33.35
C ASP A 203 -8.84 -26.73 31.93
N HIS A 204 -7.88 -25.96 31.37
CA HIS A 204 -7.39 -26.09 30.00
C HIS A 204 -8.49 -26.13 28.93
N ARG A 205 -9.61 -25.46 29.19
CA ARG A 205 -10.81 -25.49 28.35
C ARG A 205 -11.22 -24.09 27.90
N SER A 206 -11.50 -23.99 26.60
CA SER A 206 -12.04 -22.79 25.97
C SER A 206 -13.38 -23.12 25.32
N ASP A 207 -14.45 -22.43 25.71
CA ASP A 207 -15.80 -22.69 25.22
C ASP A 207 -16.33 -21.50 24.43
N LEU A 208 -16.86 -21.76 23.23
CA LEU A 208 -17.67 -20.84 22.46
C LEU A 208 -19.14 -21.20 22.62
N TYR A 209 -19.92 -20.26 23.13
CA TYR A 209 -21.37 -20.36 23.21
C TYR A 209 -22.01 -19.63 22.05
N VAL A 210 -22.97 -20.27 21.42
CA VAL A 210 -23.78 -19.70 20.33
C VAL A 210 -25.24 -19.79 20.73
N GLU A 211 -25.99 -18.68 20.62
CA GLU A 211 -27.43 -18.62 20.87
C GLU A 211 -28.15 -18.10 19.62
N SER A 212 -29.23 -18.78 19.21
CA SER A 212 -30.12 -18.24 18.17
C SER A 212 -30.99 -17.11 18.72
N LEU A 213 -30.92 -15.93 18.09
CA LEU A 213 -31.82 -14.81 18.43
C LEU A 213 -33.25 -15.01 17.90
N ARG A 214 -33.43 -15.97 16.98
CA ARG A 214 -34.75 -16.35 16.45
C ARG A 214 -35.44 -17.41 17.30
N ASN A 215 -34.68 -18.18 18.08
CA ASN A 215 -35.18 -19.07 19.12
C ASN A 215 -34.14 -19.20 20.25
N THR A 216 -34.29 -18.39 21.30
CA THR A 216 -33.33 -18.30 22.42
C THR A 216 -33.21 -19.58 23.26
N TRP A 217 -34.06 -20.58 23.00
CA TRP A 217 -33.97 -21.92 23.60
C TRP A 217 -32.99 -22.83 22.86
N VAL A 218 -32.49 -22.38 21.71
CA VAL A 218 -31.55 -23.12 20.87
C VAL A 218 -30.18 -22.49 21.02
N THR A 219 -29.34 -23.22 21.74
CA THR A 219 -27.96 -22.88 22.03
C THR A 219 -27.06 -24.03 21.62
N ASP A 220 -25.82 -23.72 21.29
CA ASP A 220 -24.75 -24.70 21.13
C ASP A 220 -23.51 -24.26 21.92
N THR A 221 -22.68 -25.23 22.29
CA THR A 221 -21.41 -25.00 22.96
C THR A 221 -20.33 -25.79 22.25
N PHE A 222 -19.44 -25.07 21.57
CA PHE A 222 -18.24 -25.64 20.99
C PHE A 222 -17.09 -25.54 21.97
N SER A 223 -16.60 -26.68 22.44
CA SER A 223 -15.56 -26.78 23.46
C SER A 223 -14.23 -27.24 22.88
N VAL A 224 -13.16 -26.57 23.29
CA VAL A 224 -11.79 -26.93 22.95
C VAL A 224 -11.03 -27.24 24.23
N PHE A 225 -10.61 -28.51 24.35
CA PHE A 225 -9.58 -28.90 25.30
C PHE A 225 -8.22 -28.63 24.69
N LEU A 226 -7.41 -27.84 25.38
CA LEU A 226 -6.08 -27.47 24.93
C LEU A 226 -5.12 -28.65 25.03
N ASP A 227 -4.23 -28.79 24.05
CA ASP A 227 -3.18 -29.81 24.05
C ASP A 227 -1.76 -29.22 24.13
N TYR A 228 -1.63 -27.89 24.01
CA TYR A 228 -0.37 -27.13 24.10
C TYR A 228 0.72 -27.61 23.12
N ARG A 229 0.32 -28.22 22.00
CA ARG A 229 1.24 -28.70 20.95
C ARG A 229 1.51 -27.63 19.90
N HIS A 230 1.93 -26.45 20.36
CA HIS A 230 2.21 -25.28 19.53
C HIS A 230 3.69 -24.92 19.47
N HIS A 231 4.07 -24.19 18.42
CA HIS A 231 5.38 -23.55 18.31
C HIS A 231 5.30 -22.10 18.79
N TYR A 232 5.57 -21.89 20.06
CA TYR A 232 5.61 -20.56 20.68
C TYR A 232 6.86 -19.79 20.23
N ASN A 233 6.76 -18.46 20.19
CA ASN A 233 7.86 -17.58 19.84
C ASN A 233 7.89 -16.38 20.80
N LEU A 234 8.99 -16.24 21.51
CA LEU A 234 9.36 -15.08 22.31
C LEU A 234 10.55 -14.40 21.63
N SER A 235 10.33 -13.21 21.09
CA SER A 235 11.36 -12.50 20.32
C SER A 235 11.48 -11.06 20.78
N PHE A 236 12.69 -10.68 21.15
CA PHE A 236 13.06 -9.30 21.45
C PHE A 236 14.11 -8.80 20.48
N ARG A 237 14.09 -7.48 20.29
CA ARG A 237 15.04 -6.81 19.41
C ARG A 237 15.47 -5.48 20.03
N GLY A 238 16.78 -5.22 20.02
CA GLY A 238 17.32 -3.89 20.24
C GLY A 238 16.85 -2.92 19.17
N SER A 239 16.65 -1.66 19.56
CA SER A 239 16.30 -0.59 18.63
C SER A 239 17.40 -0.40 17.59
N SER A 240 17.03 -0.18 16.33
CA SER A 240 18.02 0.14 15.29
C SER A 240 18.48 1.59 15.41
N GLY A 241 19.72 1.86 15.03
CA GLY A 241 20.28 3.20 15.01
C GLY A 241 19.69 4.03 13.87
N ASP A 242 19.51 5.32 14.13
CA ASP A 242 19.04 6.27 13.11
C ASP A 242 20.12 6.53 12.05
N SER A 243 19.68 6.74 10.82
CA SER A 243 20.60 7.05 9.72
C SER A 243 21.04 8.51 9.77
N GLY A 244 22.32 8.75 9.50
CA GLY A 244 22.90 10.08 9.40
C GLY A 244 22.33 10.86 8.20
N PHE A 245 22.11 12.16 8.42
CA PHE A 245 21.67 13.06 7.36
C PHE A 245 22.77 13.30 6.33
N SER A 246 22.39 13.37 5.05
CA SER A 246 23.34 13.75 4.00
C SER A 246 23.73 15.23 4.11
N GLY A 247 24.98 15.53 3.79
CA GLY A 247 25.49 16.89 3.73
C GLY A 247 24.86 17.68 2.59
N SER A 248 24.59 18.96 2.83
CA SER A 248 24.11 19.87 1.79
C SER A 248 25.22 20.18 0.78
N GLY A 249 24.84 20.35 -0.48
CA GLY A 249 25.76 20.82 -1.51
C GLY A 249 26.18 22.28 -1.29
N GLY A 250 27.40 22.62 -1.69
CA GLY A 250 27.89 23.99 -1.71
C GLY A 250 27.26 24.80 -2.85
N ALA A 251 26.98 26.08 -2.60
CA ALA A 251 26.51 26.99 -3.63
C ALA A 251 27.61 27.29 -4.67
N SER A 252 27.21 27.50 -5.92
CA SER A 252 28.16 27.93 -6.95
C SER A 252 28.58 29.38 -6.75
N GLY A 253 29.81 29.70 -7.13
CA GLY A 253 30.34 31.06 -7.06
C GLY A 253 29.70 31.99 -8.08
N GLY A 254 29.56 33.27 -7.72
CA GLY A 254 29.29 34.32 -8.70
C GLY A 254 30.49 34.57 -9.62
N PRO A 255 30.40 35.48 -10.60
CA PRO A 255 31.49 35.72 -11.54
C PRO A 255 32.84 36.00 -10.86
N GLY A 256 33.85 35.22 -11.23
CA GLY A 256 35.20 35.23 -10.65
C GLY A 256 35.29 34.79 -9.17
N GLN A 257 34.20 34.32 -8.57
CA GLN A 257 34.16 33.86 -7.19
C GLN A 257 34.23 32.33 -7.12
N HIS A 258 34.84 31.83 -6.05
CA HIS A 258 34.91 30.40 -5.78
C HIS A 258 33.54 29.79 -5.48
N GLY A 259 33.35 28.53 -5.87
CA GLY A 259 32.24 27.72 -5.38
C GLY A 259 32.43 27.37 -3.92
N GLN A 260 31.33 27.26 -3.17
CA GLN A 260 31.36 26.83 -1.78
C GLN A 260 31.59 25.32 -1.68
N HIS A 261 32.18 24.87 -0.59
CA HIS A 261 32.36 23.46 -0.31
C HIS A 261 31.02 22.79 0.01
N GLY A 262 30.89 21.51 -0.32
CA GLY A 262 29.81 20.67 0.18
C GLY A 262 30.03 20.35 1.66
N TYR A 263 28.93 20.22 2.39
CA TYR A 263 28.94 19.88 3.80
C TYR A 263 29.15 18.38 4.01
N PRO A 264 29.75 17.97 5.15
CA PRO A 264 29.88 16.56 5.49
C PRO A 264 28.51 15.88 5.66
N GLY A 265 28.43 14.62 5.28
CA GLY A 265 27.36 13.73 5.73
C GLY A 265 27.55 13.41 7.22
N GLN A 266 26.44 13.21 7.93
CA GLN A 266 26.48 12.83 9.34
C GLN A 266 26.66 11.32 9.49
N ASP A 267 27.23 10.91 10.61
CA ASP A 267 27.36 9.50 10.95
C ASP A 267 25.99 8.88 11.27
N GLY A 268 25.85 7.59 11.01
CA GLY A 268 24.71 6.81 11.49
C GLY A 268 24.88 6.46 12.97
N GLU A 269 23.77 6.40 13.69
CA GLU A 269 23.77 5.98 15.09
C GLU A 269 23.93 4.47 15.22
N TRP A 270 24.37 4.01 16.39
CA TRP A 270 24.57 2.59 16.63
C TRP A 270 23.25 1.88 16.85
N GLY A 271 23.19 0.61 16.47
CA GLY A 271 22.12 -0.28 16.92
C GLY A 271 22.27 -0.55 18.41
N TYR A 272 21.15 -0.59 19.11
CA TYR A 272 21.12 -0.96 20.54
C TYR A 272 21.20 -2.47 20.70
N ASP A 273 21.77 -2.92 21.82
CA ASP A 273 21.87 -4.34 22.12
C ASP A 273 20.48 -4.97 22.31
N GLY A 274 20.37 -6.26 21.97
CA GLY A 274 19.23 -7.08 22.36
C GLY A 274 19.22 -7.28 23.88
N PRO A 275 18.04 -7.40 24.50
CA PRO A 275 17.98 -7.60 25.95
C PRO A 275 18.48 -8.99 26.34
N ASP A 276 19.06 -9.10 27.53
CA ASP A 276 19.32 -10.39 28.14
C ASP A 276 17.97 -11.02 28.54
N ILE A 277 17.89 -12.35 28.40
CA ILE A 277 16.66 -13.12 28.66
C ILE A 277 17.01 -14.28 29.58
N SER A 278 16.32 -14.35 30.71
CA SER A 278 16.37 -15.49 31.59
C SER A 278 15.11 -16.35 31.40
N VAL A 279 15.30 -17.66 31.26
CA VAL A 279 14.25 -18.64 31.00
C VAL A 279 14.38 -19.76 32.01
N TRP A 280 13.29 -20.11 32.66
CA TRP A 280 13.21 -21.19 33.62
C TRP A 280 12.11 -22.16 33.20
N ALA A 281 12.41 -23.45 33.23
CA ALA A 281 11.48 -24.49 32.83
C ALA A 281 11.41 -25.60 33.88
N ASP A 282 10.18 -26.02 34.17
CA ASP A 282 9.84 -27.11 35.07
C ASP A 282 8.85 -28.07 34.41
N LEU A 283 8.94 -29.35 34.74
CA LEU A 283 8.06 -30.38 34.21
C LEU A 283 7.05 -30.76 35.28
N TYR A 284 5.77 -30.71 34.94
CA TYR A 284 4.74 -31.24 35.82
C TYR A 284 3.75 -32.12 35.06
N TYR A 285 3.15 -33.06 35.79
CA TYR A 285 2.11 -33.91 35.26
C TYR A 285 0.73 -33.27 35.46
N ASP A 286 0.04 -32.98 34.36
CA ASP A 286 -1.31 -32.44 34.41
C ASP A 286 -2.35 -33.56 34.50
N SER A 287 -3.07 -33.62 35.61
CA SER A 287 -4.07 -34.67 35.85
C SER A 287 -5.35 -34.53 35.02
N LEU A 288 -5.69 -33.33 34.55
CA LEU A 288 -6.89 -33.09 33.75
C LEU A 288 -6.65 -33.48 32.29
N LEU A 289 -5.46 -33.16 31.77
CA LEU A 289 -5.04 -33.51 30.42
C LEU A 289 -4.40 -34.90 30.33
N ASN A 290 -4.01 -35.47 31.46
CA ASN A 290 -3.36 -36.76 31.56
C ASN A 290 -2.07 -36.83 30.71
N CYS A 291 -1.23 -35.80 30.82
CA CYS A 291 0.05 -35.68 30.13
C CYS A 291 1.04 -34.81 30.91
N ASP A 292 2.32 -34.96 30.61
CA ASP A 292 3.36 -34.03 31.10
C ASP A 292 3.28 -32.71 30.34
N LEU A 293 3.52 -31.60 31.05
CA LEU A 293 3.64 -30.26 30.49
C LEU A 293 4.89 -29.58 31.05
N LEU A 294 5.58 -28.84 30.18
CA LEU A 294 6.62 -27.91 30.59
C LEU A 294 5.96 -26.57 30.93
N TYR A 295 6.09 -26.15 32.17
CA TYR A 295 5.84 -24.77 32.56
C TYR A 295 7.10 -23.97 32.29
N VAL A 296 7.01 -22.92 31.47
CA VAL A 296 8.13 -22.05 31.14
C VAL A 296 7.83 -20.63 31.59
N PHE A 297 8.70 -20.09 32.43
CA PHE A 297 8.75 -18.68 32.79
C PHE A 297 9.93 -18.03 32.08
N ALA A 298 9.71 -16.87 31.47
CA ALA A 298 10.77 -16.09 30.84
C ALA A 298 10.66 -14.63 31.27
N GLU A 299 11.80 -14.00 31.51
CA GLU A 299 11.91 -12.61 31.91
C GLU A 299 12.84 -11.88 30.94
N ASN A 300 12.43 -10.68 30.54
CA ASN A 300 13.33 -9.73 29.90
C ASN A 300 14.10 -9.00 31.01
N ASP A 301 15.38 -9.34 31.18
CA ASP A 301 16.20 -8.88 32.31
C ASP A 301 16.41 -7.35 32.30
N LEU A 302 16.20 -6.69 31.15
CA LEU A 302 16.28 -5.24 31.02
C LEU A 302 15.00 -4.54 31.49
N THR A 303 13.83 -5.08 31.14
CA THR A 303 12.54 -4.42 31.41
C THR A 303 11.79 -4.99 32.62
N GLY A 304 12.15 -6.19 33.09
CA GLY A 304 11.40 -6.97 34.06
C GLY A 304 10.06 -7.49 33.53
N GLU A 305 9.88 -7.52 32.20
CA GLU A 305 8.65 -8.03 31.60
C GLU A 305 8.62 -9.56 31.65
N GLU A 306 7.53 -10.11 32.17
CA GLU A 306 7.36 -11.54 32.42
C GLU A 306 6.48 -12.22 31.37
N PHE A 307 6.88 -13.42 30.96
CA PHE A 307 6.17 -14.26 30.01
C PHE A 307 6.04 -15.67 30.57
N ARG A 308 4.88 -16.29 30.38
CA ARG A 308 4.58 -17.64 30.87
C ARG A 308 4.03 -18.49 29.73
N TYR A 309 4.46 -19.74 29.66
CA TYR A 309 4.00 -20.71 28.67
C TYR A 309 3.74 -22.07 29.31
N LEU A 310 2.76 -22.80 28.76
CA LEU A 310 2.62 -24.24 28.92
C LEU A 310 2.94 -24.90 27.59
N ILE A 311 3.84 -25.88 27.60
CA ILE A 311 4.30 -26.56 26.38
C ILE A 311 4.16 -28.06 26.58
N ASN A 312 3.44 -28.72 25.68
CA ASN A 312 3.38 -30.17 25.67
C ASN A 312 4.63 -30.74 24.99
N PRO A 313 5.51 -31.49 25.69
CA PRO A 313 6.76 -31.98 25.12
C PRO A 313 6.58 -33.00 23.98
N ASP A 314 5.37 -33.52 23.73
CA ASP A 314 5.07 -34.42 22.61
C ASP A 314 4.88 -33.71 21.26
N GLY A 315 4.92 -32.38 21.22
CA GLY A 315 4.76 -31.65 19.96
C GLY A 315 4.91 -30.14 20.03
N GLY A 316 4.86 -29.58 21.24
CA GLY A 316 5.09 -28.17 21.50
C GLY A 316 6.58 -27.83 21.57
N THR A 317 6.89 -26.58 21.26
CA THR A 317 8.24 -26.00 21.32
C THR A 317 8.16 -24.50 21.58
N LEU A 318 9.24 -23.90 22.10
CA LEU A 318 9.37 -22.46 22.27
C LEU A 318 10.67 -21.99 21.61
N SER A 319 10.58 -20.97 20.76
CA SER A 319 11.75 -20.22 20.28
C SER A 319 11.93 -18.97 21.14
N VAL A 320 13.13 -18.77 21.68
CA VAL A 320 13.53 -17.58 22.45
C VAL A 320 14.61 -16.86 21.67
N VAL A 321 14.33 -15.62 21.25
CA VAL A 321 15.22 -14.84 20.39
C VAL A 321 15.55 -13.51 21.05
N SER A 322 16.85 -13.23 21.20
CA SER A 322 17.35 -11.89 21.52
C SER A 322 18.23 -11.39 20.38
N ARG A 323 17.81 -10.32 19.71
CA ARG A 323 18.56 -9.76 18.58
C ARG A 323 18.99 -8.33 18.83
N GLY A 324 20.23 -8.00 18.48
CA GLY A 324 20.69 -6.61 18.40
C GLY A 324 19.96 -5.78 17.34
N GLY A 325 19.90 -4.48 17.56
CA GLY A 325 19.43 -3.50 16.58
C GLY A 325 20.46 -3.32 15.47
N ASP A 326 19.99 -3.00 14.25
CA ASP A 326 20.92 -2.72 13.15
C ASP A 326 21.49 -1.31 13.32
N GLY A 327 22.74 -1.09 12.91
CA GLY A 327 23.35 0.23 12.88
C GLY A 327 22.76 1.13 11.79
N GLY A 328 22.68 2.41 12.08
CA GLY A 328 22.20 3.43 11.15
C GLY A 328 23.18 3.67 10.01
N ARG A 329 22.66 4.02 8.83
CA ARG A 329 23.52 4.31 7.67
C ARG A 329 24.17 5.69 7.81
N GLY A 330 25.44 5.83 7.42
CA GLY A 330 26.09 7.13 7.31
C GLY A 330 25.53 7.95 6.13
N GLY A 331 25.35 9.26 6.33
CA GLY A 331 24.86 10.18 5.30
C GLY A 331 25.91 10.44 4.23
N ASP A 332 25.49 10.65 2.98
CA ASP A 332 26.43 11.01 1.91
C ASP A 332 26.91 12.47 2.09
N GLY A 333 28.13 12.77 1.69
CA GLY A 333 28.68 14.12 1.67
C GLY A 333 28.08 14.97 0.55
N GLY A 334 27.93 16.27 0.81
CA GLY A 334 27.41 17.23 -0.15
C GLY A 334 28.38 17.49 -1.30
N TYR A 335 27.86 17.79 -2.49
CA TYR A 335 28.70 18.20 -3.62
C TYR A 335 29.31 19.59 -3.43
N GLY A 336 30.52 19.81 -3.90
CA GLY A 336 31.10 21.15 -3.99
C GLY A 336 30.43 21.97 -5.09
N GLY A 337 30.22 23.26 -4.83
CA GLY A 337 29.67 24.21 -5.81
C GLY A 337 30.68 24.52 -6.91
N ALA A 338 30.22 24.82 -8.12
CA ALA A 338 31.11 25.23 -9.20
C ALA A 338 31.69 26.62 -8.93
N GLY A 339 32.92 26.88 -9.39
CA GLY A 339 33.47 28.22 -9.44
C GLY A 339 32.82 29.05 -10.54
N GLY A 340 32.60 30.34 -10.29
CA GLY A 340 31.96 31.20 -11.28
C GLY A 340 32.95 31.73 -12.32
N ASP A 341 32.50 31.85 -13.56
CA ASP A 341 33.32 32.36 -14.66
C ASP A 341 33.73 33.82 -14.44
N GLY A 342 34.96 34.16 -14.78
CA GLY A 342 35.42 35.54 -14.74
C GLY A 342 34.71 36.39 -15.80
N ARG A 343 34.40 37.65 -15.47
CA ARG A 343 33.83 38.58 -16.46
C ARG A 343 34.80 38.85 -17.60
N GLN A 344 34.25 39.02 -18.79
CA GLN A 344 35.03 39.47 -19.93
C GLN A 344 35.56 40.88 -19.68
N GLY A 345 36.77 41.15 -20.17
CA GLY A 345 37.34 42.48 -20.13
C GLY A 345 36.48 43.47 -20.92
N GLU A 346 36.32 44.67 -20.38
CA GLU A 346 35.54 45.75 -20.99
C GLU A 346 36.11 46.08 -22.38
N LYS A 347 35.22 46.23 -23.37
CA LYS A 347 35.60 46.56 -24.74
C LYS A 347 35.36 48.05 -24.96
N TRP A 348 36.37 48.77 -25.45
CA TRP A 348 36.25 50.18 -25.83
C TRP A 348 36.99 50.44 -27.14
N ILE A 349 36.65 51.54 -27.81
CA ILE A 349 37.29 51.94 -29.06
C ILE A 349 38.26 53.08 -28.75
N GLU A 350 39.54 52.87 -29.05
CA GLU A 350 40.55 53.92 -29.00
C GLU A 350 40.73 54.52 -30.39
N LYS A 351 40.53 55.84 -30.52
CA LYS A 351 40.68 56.57 -31.78
C LYS A 351 42.10 57.09 -31.91
N ARG A 352 42.82 56.64 -32.95
CA ARG A 352 44.18 57.06 -33.26
C ARG A 352 44.24 57.67 -34.66
N ILE A 353 44.94 58.79 -34.82
CA ILE A 353 45.14 59.43 -36.12
C ILE A 353 46.42 58.84 -36.74
N GLU A 354 46.29 58.18 -37.88
CA GLU A 354 47.41 57.61 -38.64
C GLU A 354 47.59 58.29 -40.00
N LYS A 355 48.84 58.39 -40.46
CA LYS A 355 49.17 58.93 -41.79
C LYS A 355 49.06 57.82 -42.84
N ARG A 356 48.19 57.97 -43.84
CA ARG A 356 48.13 57.09 -45.02
C ARG A 356 48.49 57.86 -46.28
N VAL A 357 49.29 57.25 -47.13
CA VAL A 357 49.70 57.82 -48.42
C VAL A 357 48.71 57.39 -49.50
N VAL A 358 48.06 58.35 -50.15
CA VAL A 358 47.06 58.11 -51.20
C VAL A 358 47.49 58.82 -52.48
N LYS A 359 47.39 58.17 -53.64
CA LYS A 359 47.82 58.74 -54.94
C LYS A 359 46.77 59.70 -55.50
N GLN A 360 47.16 60.95 -55.74
CA GLN A 360 46.32 62.00 -56.35
C GLN A 360 46.98 62.56 -57.64
N PRO A 361 46.21 62.85 -58.71
CA PRO A 361 46.76 63.35 -59.98
C PRO A 361 47.21 64.83 -59.92
N VAL A 362 48.39 65.16 -60.48
CA VAL A 362 48.98 66.51 -60.54
C VAL A 362 49.62 66.77 -61.94
N VAL A 363 49.41 67.93 -62.57
CA VAL A 363 49.87 68.26 -63.94
C VAL A 363 51.21 69.05 -63.94
N GLN A 364 52.15 68.78 -64.86
CA GLN A 364 53.50 69.41 -64.94
C GLN A 364 53.99 69.67 -66.40
N LYS A 365 54.69 70.78 -66.69
CA LYS A 365 55.27 71.11 -68.04
C LYS A 365 56.74 70.68 -68.24
N VAL A 366 57.13 70.27 -69.46
CA VAL A 366 58.48 69.79 -69.85
C VAL A 366 58.89 70.28 -71.27
N ILE A 367 60.16 70.67 -71.48
CA ILE A 367 60.73 71.20 -72.75
C ILE A 367 61.51 70.11 -73.54
N ARG A 368 61.41 70.09 -74.90
CA ARG A 368 61.99 69.11 -75.84
C ARG A 368 62.70 69.81 -77.04
N LYS A 369 63.82 69.29 -77.55
CA LYS A 369 64.70 69.94 -78.56
C LYS A 369 64.56 69.38 -80.00
N GLU A 370 64.65 70.23 -81.04
CA GLU A 370 64.60 69.88 -82.49
C GLU A 370 65.75 70.53 -83.31
N LYS A 371 66.23 69.89 -84.40
CA LYS A 371 67.38 70.30 -85.25
C LYS A 371 66.97 70.91 -86.62
N ARG A 372 67.66 71.97 -87.10
CA ARG A 372 67.52 72.55 -88.46
C ARG A 372 68.88 72.81 -89.16
N LYS A 373 68.95 72.62 -90.49
CA LYS A 373 70.17 72.75 -91.34
C LYS A 373 70.28 74.12 -92.06
N VAL A 374 71.50 74.70 -92.15
CA VAL A 374 71.82 75.92 -92.92
C VAL A 374 73.14 75.74 -93.71
N ILE A 375 73.23 76.20 -94.97
CA ILE A 375 74.38 75.98 -95.90
C ILE A 375 75.19 77.28 -96.10
N GLY A 376 76.52 77.23 -95.94
CA GLY A 376 77.43 78.37 -96.19
C GLY A 376 77.93 78.46 -97.65
N PRO A 377 78.42 79.62 -98.14
CA PRO A 377 78.54 79.94 -99.58
C PRO A 377 79.64 79.30 -100.43
N ASP A 378 80.41 78.32 -99.98
CA ASP A 378 81.11 77.40 -100.89
C ASP A 378 80.52 75.98 -100.90
N GLY A 379 79.43 75.76 -100.17
CA GLY A 379 78.64 74.52 -100.27
C GLY A 379 78.84 73.52 -99.12
N THR A 380 79.21 73.99 -97.93
CA THR A 380 79.25 73.15 -96.70
C THR A 380 78.09 73.48 -95.73
N GLU A 381 77.37 72.44 -95.31
CA GLU A 381 76.19 72.44 -94.42
C GLU A 381 76.57 72.38 -92.91
N GLU A 382 75.98 73.26 -92.07
CA GLU A 382 76.01 73.16 -90.60
C GLU A 382 74.57 73.12 -89.99
N GLU A 383 74.38 72.31 -88.94
CA GLU A 383 73.11 72.09 -88.21
C GLU A 383 73.04 72.88 -86.88
N VAL A 384 71.88 73.45 -86.54
CA VAL A 384 71.62 74.17 -85.27
C VAL A 384 70.29 73.69 -84.61
N GLU A 385 70.29 73.47 -83.29
CA GLU A 385 69.17 72.99 -82.44
C GLU A 385 68.36 74.11 -81.76
N VAL A 386 67.03 73.92 -81.57
CA VAL A 386 66.10 74.82 -80.82
C VAL A 386 65.05 74.02 -80.00
N ASP A 387 64.63 74.54 -78.83
CA ASP A 387 63.80 73.86 -77.80
C ASP A 387 62.29 74.32 -77.75
N VAL A 388 61.33 73.42 -77.44
CA VAL A 388 59.85 73.63 -77.38
C VAL A 388 59.15 72.90 -76.19
N GLU A 389 58.15 73.49 -75.50
CA GLU A 389 57.57 73.07 -74.20
C GLU A 389 56.14 72.43 -74.23
N VAL A 390 55.85 71.35 -73.47
CA VAL A 390 54.56 70.56 -73.41
C VAL A 390 54.19 70.08 -71.97
N GLU A 391 52.91 70.04 -71.57
CA GLU A 391 52.40 69.58 -70.23
C GLU A 391 51.89 68.11 -70.18
N GLU A 392 52.23 67.38 -69.10
CA GLU A 392 51.90 65.97 -68.80
C GLU A 392 51.31 65.81 -67.37
N THR A 393 50.37 64.87 -67.13
CA THR A 393 49.73 64.64 -65.80
C THR A 393 50.31 63.41 -65.09
N VAL A 394 50.80 63.58 -63.86
CA VAL A 394 51.49 62.56 -63.05
C VAL A 394 50.79 62.39 -61.68
N TYR A 395 50.55 61.16 -61.24
CA TYR A 395 49.98 60.89 -59.92
C TYR A 395 51.05 61.01 -58.83
N LYS A 396 50.86 61.96 -57.90
CA LYS A 396 51.71 62.15 -56.71
C LYS A 396 51.06 61.52 -55.47
N GLU A 397 51.89 60.93 -54.65
CA GLU A 397 51.53 60.37 -53.36
C GLU A 397 51.36 61.49 -52.32
N VAL A 398 50.16 61.61 -51.71
CA VAL A 398 49.81 62.64 -50.72
C VAL A 398 49.48 61.97 -49.39
N GLU A 399 50.08 62.45 -48.29
CA GLU A 399 49.79 61.98 -46.94
C GLU A 399 48.45 62.55 -46.44
N VAL A 400 47.50 61.68 -46.10
CA VAL A 400 46.21 62.02 -45.49
C VAL A 400 46.14 61.43 -44.09
N LEU A 401 45.72 62.24 -43.12
CA LEU A 401 45.47 61.80 -41.75
C LEU A 401 44.11 61.08 -41.70
N VAL A 402 44.11 59.80 -41.36
CA VAL A 402 42.89 58.97 -41.24
C VAL A 402 42.71 58.61 -39.77
N GLU A 403 41.51 58.86 -39.24
CA GLU A 403 41.14 58.40 -37.90
C GLU A 403 40.86 56.89 -37.97
N VAL A 404 41.68 56.12 -37.27
CA VAL A 404 41.58 54.66 -37.18
C VAL A 404 41.01 54.32 -35.81
N GLU A 405 39.89 53.61 -35.79
CA GLU A 405 39.25 53.07 -34.59
C GLU A 405 39.86 51.71 -34.27
N ILE A 406 40.61 51.62 -33.18
CA ILE A 406 41.24 50.36 -32.73
C ILE A 406 40.35 49.78 -31.63
N PRO A 407 39.75 48.60 -31.83
CA PRO A 407 39.01 47.94 -30.76
C PRO A 407 39.99 47.44 -29.71
N MET A 408 39.89 47.99 -28.51
CA MET A 408 40.65 47.58 -27.33
C MET A 408 39.77 46.74 -26.42
N GLN A 409 40.38 45.80 -25.72
CA GLN A 409 39.70 45.00 -24.71
C GLN A 409 40.56 44.93 -23.46
N GLY A 410 39.98 45.29 -22.31
CA GLY A 410 40.63 45.22 -21.02
C GLY A 410 40.98 43.78 -20.62
N PRO A 411 41.69 43.61 -19.50
CA PRO A 411 41.96 42.29 -18.97
C PRO A 411 40.65 41.58 -18.59
N GLY A 412 40.58 40.27 -18.82
CA GLY A 412 39.47 39.45 -18.33
C GLY A 412 39.67 39.13 -16.85
N GLU A 413 38.58 39.00 -16.10
CA GLU A 413 38.66 38.56 -14.69
C GLU A 413 38.99 37.07 -14.62
N GLU A 414 39.61 36.65 -13.52
CA GLU A 414 39.88 35.23 -13.28
C GLU A 414 38.58 34.47 -13.01
N GLY A 415 38.52 33.21 -13.43
CA GLY A 415 37.46 32.29 -13.05
C GLY A 415 37.70 31.77 -11.63
N GLY A 416 36.63 31.62 -10.85
CA GLY A 416 36.72 31.06 -9.52
C GLY A 416 37.01 29.56 -9.54
N SER A 417 37.74 29.06 -8.54
CA SER A 417 37.87 27.62 -8.28
C SER A 417 36.55 26.97 -7.84
N GLY A 418 36.36 25.70 -8.17
CA GLY A 418 35.27 24.89 -7.64
C GLY A 418 35.45 24.58 -6.15
N GLY A 419 34.34 24.53 -5.43
CA GLY A 419 34.31 24.08 -4.03
C GLY A 419 34.54 22.58 -3.93
N TRP A 420 35.03 22.12 -2.80
CA TRP A 420 35.32 20.69 -2.59
C TRP A 420 34.05 19.95 -2.18
N GLY A 421 33.94 18.66 -2.51
CA GLY A 421 32.88 17.82 -1.98
C GLY A 421 33.08 17.56 -0.49
N GLY A 422 31.98 17.46 0.25
CA GLY A 422 31.98 17.09 1.66
C GLY A 422 32.27 15.59 1.83
N PRO A 423 32.88 15.16 2.95
CA PRO A 423 33.07 13.75 3.24
C PRO A 423 31.74 13.03 3.50
N GLY A 424 31.67 11.73 3.21
CA GLY A 424 30.56 10.88 3.65
C GLY A 424 30.69 10.54 5.14
N GLY A 425 29.55 10.39 5.82
CA GLY A 425 29.48 9.95 7.21
C GLY A 425 29.73 8.45 7.36
N ILE A 426 30.10 8.02 8.56
CA ILE A 426 30.36 6.63 8.90
C ILE A 426 29.05 5.96 9.33
N GLY A 427 28.71 4.77 8.82
CA GLY A 427 27.59 4.00 9.37
C GLY A 427 27.83 3.62 10.84
N GLY A 428 26.75 3.48 11.60
CA GLY A 428 26.79 3.04 12.99
C GLY A 428 27.00 1.54 13.10
N LEU A 429 27.57 1.09 14.21
CA LEU A 429 27.78 -0.33 14.49
C LEU A 429 26.44 -1.04 14.74
N GLY A 430 26.38 -2.34 14.43
CA GLY A 430 25.25 -3.17 14.86
C GLY A 430 25.30 -3.43 16.37
N GLY A 431 24.14 -3.48 17.03
CA GLY A 431 24.04 -3.84 18.44
C GLY A 431 24.30 -5.33 18.66
N TYR A 432 24.81 -5.70 19.81
CA TYR A 432 25.05 -7.10 20.18
C TYR A 432 23.73 -7.83 20.44
N GLY A 433 23.70 -9.15 20.24
CA GLY A 433 22.63 -9.99 20.74
C GLY A 433 22.73 -10.12 22.26
N GLY A 434 21.59 -10.09 22.96
CA GLY A 434 21.58 -10.30 24.41
C GLY A 434 21.86 -11.75 24.78
N ASN A 435 22.38 -11.99 25.98
CA ASN A 435 22.59 -13.32 26.51
C ASN A 435 21.24 -13.99 26.78
N ILE A 436 21.18 -15.31 26.57
CA ILE A 436 20.00 -16.11 26.90
C ILE A 436 20.42 -17.19 27.88
N SER A 437 19.90 -17.14 29.10
CA SER A 437 20.14 -18.13 30.15
C SER A 437 18.93 -19.04 30.29
N LEU A 438 19.12 -20.35 30.12
CA LEU A 438 18.08 -21.36 30.24
C LEU A 438 18.36 -22.27 31.42
N PHE A 439 17.47 -22.24 32.41
CA PHE A 439 17.53 -23.04 33.62
C PHE A 439 16.41 -24.08 33.61
N PHE A 440 16.76 -25.34 33.88
CA PHE A 440 15.79 -26.43 33.93
C PHE A 440 15.89 -27.15 35.26
N THR A 441 14.76 -27.59 35.79
CA THR A 441 14.75 -28.63 36.82
C THR A 441 15.28 -29.96 36.26
N ASP A 442 15.67 -30.87 37.15
CA ASP A 442 16.24 -32.17 36.76
C ASP A 442 15.30 -33.00 35.86
N ASP A 443 13.98 -32.90 36.07
CA ASP A 443 12.95 -33.58 35.30
C ASP A 443 12.58 -32.86 33.99
N ALA A 444 12.74 -31.54 33.91
CA ALA A 444 12.58 -30.78 32.67
C ALA A 444 13.81 -30.87 31.75
N TRP A 445 15.00 -31.11 32.30
CA TRP A 445 16.27 -31.15 31.55
C TRP A 445 16.28 -32.08 30.32
N PRO A 446 15.68 -33.29 30.34
CA PRO A 446 15.56 -34.15 29.16
C PRO A 446 14.82 -33.48 27.99
N PHE A 447 14.01 -32.45 28.24
CA PHE A 447 13.22 -31.74 27.24
C PHE A 447 13.82 -30.39 26.83
N LYS A 448 15.06 -30.07 27.23
CA LYS A 448 15.70 -28.79 26.89
C LYS A 448 15.68 -28.44 25.40
N ASP A 449 15.74 -29.44 24.51
CA ASP A 449 15.71 -29.25 23.05
C ASP A 449 14.33 -28.78 22.53
N ARG A 450 13.29 -28.77 23.39
CA ARG A 450 12.00 -28.15 23.11
C ARG A 450 12.04 -26.62 23.21
N ILE A 451 13.05 -26.06 23.88
CA ILE A 451 13.27 -24.61 23.98
C ILE A 451 14.51 -24.25 23.17
N LYS A 452 14.30 -23.59 22.03
CA LYS A 452 15.36 -23.17 21.11
C LYS A 452 15.73 -21.73 21.37
N ALA A 453 16.97 -21.49 21.79
CA ALA A 453 17.48 -20.14 21.96
C ALA A 453 18.27 -19.67 20.74
N LEU A 454 18.12 -18.40 20.36
CA LEU A 454 18.92 -17.73 19.35
C LEU A 454 19.29 -16.32 19.83
N SER A 455 20.59 -16.09 20.01
CA SER A 455 21.13 -14.75 20.23
C SER A 455 21.95 -14.32 19.03
N SER A 456 21.64 -13.17 18.44
CA SER A 456 22.36 -12.67 17.25
C SER A 456 22.51 -11.16 17.32
N GLY A 457 23.64 -10.63 16.85
CA GLY A 457 23.80 -9.18 16.71
C GLY A 457 22.99 -8.61 15.54
N GLY A 458 22.82 -7.29 15.54
CA GLY A 458 22.32 -6.54 14.40
C GLY A 458 23.42 -6.28 13.37
N SER A 459 23.03 -5.93 12.15
CA SER A 459 24.01 -5.63 11.09
C SER A 459 24.57 -4.21 11.24
N GLY A 460 25.83 -3.99 10.89
CA GLY A 460 26.43 -2.67 10.82
C GLY A 460 25.84 -1.82 9.68
N GLY A 461 25.76 -0.51 9.92
CA GLY A 461 25.28 0.46 8.94
C GLY A 461 26.28 0.71 7.82
N MET A 462 25.80 0.92 6.60
CA MET A 462 26.68 1.27 5.47
C MET A 462 27.29 2.66 5.67
N HIS A 463 28.54 2.87 5.24
CA HIS A 463 29.11 4.20 5.20
C HIS A 463 28.49 5.05 4.07
N GLY A 464 28.49 6.36 4.26
CA GLY A 464 28.13 7.35 3.25
C GLY A 464 29.27 7.58 2.26
N ASN A 465 28.90 7.96 1.05
CA ASN A 465 29.86 8.33 0.00
C ASN A 465 30.24 9.80 0.15
N GLY A 466 31.48 10.13 -0.16
CA GLY A 466 31.91 11.52 -0.29
C GLY A 466 31.25 12.21 -1.48
N GLY A 467 30.93 13.49 -1.32
CA GLY A 467 30.42 14.34 -2.39
C GLY A 467 31.50 14.63 -3.42
N ARG A 468 31.11 14.89 -4.67
CA ARG A 468 32.08 15.29 -5.71
C ARG A 468 32.49 16.75 -5.58
N GLY A 469 33.71 17.07 -5.98
CA GLY A 469 34.20 18.43 -6.12
C GLY A 469 33.49 19.20 -7.24
N GLY A 470 33.37 20.50 -7.06
CA GLY A 470 32.80 21.42 -8.03
C GLY A 470 33.74 21.68 -9.20
N ALA A 471 33.18 21.96 -10.36
CA ALA A 471 33.95 22.33 -11.54
C ALA A 471 34.62 23.72 -11.37
N PRO A 472 35.76 23.97 -12.02
CA PRO A 472 36.36 25.30 -12.07
C PRO A 472 35.56 26.23 -12.98
N GLY A 473 35.54 27.52 -12.63
CA GLY A 473 35.08 28.59 -13.51
C GLY A 473 36.15 28.96 -14.54
N HIS A 474 35.72 29.37 -15.73
CA HIS A 474 36.59 29.81 -16.81
C HIS A 474 37.02 31.26 -16.62
N GLY A 475 38.25 31.59 -16.99
CA GLY A 475 38.72 32.97 -17.03
C GLY A 475 38.02 33.78 -18.12
N GLY A 476 37.74 35.05 -17.83
CA GLY A 476 37.14 35.97 -18.76
C GLY A 476 38.05 36.26 -19.95
N GLN A 477 37.48 36.43 -21.13
CA GLN A 477 38.24 36.84 -22.32
C GLN A 477 38.66 38.30 -22.19
N GLY A 478 39.92 38.62 -22.43
CA GLY A 478 40.49 39.97 -22.38
C GLY A 478 41.93 40.02 -22.86
N ASN A 479 42.58 41.18 -22.76
CA ASN A 479 44.00 41.34 -23.11
C ASN A 479 44.79 41.96 -21.93
N PRO A 480 45.39 41.12 -21.05
CA PRO A 480 45.45 39.65 -21.09
C PRO A 480 44.14 38.95 -20.68
N PRO A 481 43.93 37.68 -21.07
CA PRO A 481 42.78 36.89 -20.61
C PRO A 481 42.92 36.51 -19.13
N GLY A 482 41.78 36.33 -18.46
CA GLY A 482 41.73 35.79 -17.10
C GLY A 482 42.15 34.32 -17.06
N ARG A 483 42.61 33.86 -15.90
CA ARG A 483 42.96 32.45 -15.66
C ARG A 483 41.73 31.64 -15.29
N ASN A 484 41.70 30.35 -15.65
CA ASN A 484 40.68 29.43 -15.15
C ASN A 484 40.93 29.11 -13.67
N GLY A 485 39.86 28.88 -12.93
CA GLY A 485 39.93 28.37 -11.57
C GLY A 485 40.43 26.91 -11.52
N LEU A 486 40.67 26.42 -10.30
CA LEU A 486 41.01 25.01 -10.07
C LEU A 486 39.74 24.18 -9.80
N PRO A 487 39.66 22.92 -10.25
CA PRO A 487 38.57 22.04 -9.84
C PRO A 487 38.62 21.80 -8.33
N GLY A 488 37.45 21.62 -7.72
CA GLY A 488 37.36 21.14 -6.35
C GLY A 488 37.71 19.66 -6.25
N HIS A 489 38.22 19.24 -5.09
CA HIS A 489 38.46 17.83 -4.82
C HIS A 489 37.18 17.11 -4.38
N ASP A 490 37.06 15.83 -4.73
CA ASP A 490 36.02 14.96 -4.19
C ASP A 490 36.26 14.75 -2.68
N GLY A 491 35.17 14.71 -1.93
CA GLY A 491 35.18 14.36 -0.52
C GLY A 491 35.56 12.88 -0.33
N PRO A 492 36.23 12.54 0.78
CA PRO A 492 36.59 11.15 1.05
C PRO A 492 35.33 10.30 1.28
N SER A 493 35.40 9.04 0.84
CA SER A 493 34.38 8.02 1.05
C SER A 493 34.98 6.90 1.90
N ALA A 494 34.33 6.54 3.00
CA ALA A 494 34.66 5.30 3.70
C ALA A 494 34.04 4.13 2.91
N MET A 495 34.84 3.11 2.59
CA MET A 495 34.35 1.94 1.84
C MET A 495 33.73 0.92 2.79
N GLY A 496 32.60 0.34 2.39
CA GLY A 496 31.97 -0.78 3.09
C GLY A 496 30.90 -0.37 4.11
N SER A 497 30.76 -1.18 5.15
CA SER A 497 29.84 -0.97 6.27
C SER A 497 30.62 -1.02 7.58
N ALA A 498 30.01 -0.43 8.60
CA ALA A 498 30.43 -0.64 9.98
C ALA A 498 30.33 -2.13 10.35
N GLU A 499 30.95 -2.51 11.46
CA GLU A 499 30.95 -3.88 11.94
C GLU A 499 29.56 -4.31 12.42
N ASP A 500 29.24 -5.58 12.18
CA ASP A 500 28.06 -6.22 12.73
C ASP A 500 28.24 -6.43 14.25
N GLY A 501 27.12 -6.43 14.97
CA GLY A 501 27.12 -6.78 16.39
C GLY A 501 27.45 -8.26 16.59
N GLY A 502 28.12 -8.56 17.70
CA GLY A 502 28.39 -9.94 18.10
C GLY A 502 27.11 -10.67 18.55
N SER A 503 27.12 -12.00 18.45
CA SER A 503 26.09 -12.83 19.08
C SER A 503 26.30 -12.87 20.59
N GLY A 504 25.21 -12.87 21.37
CA GLY A 504 25.27 -13.09 22.81
C GLY A 504 25.49 -14.56 23.14
N ASN A 505 25.73 -14.85 24.42
CA ASN A 505 25.95 -16.22 24.88
C ASN A 505 24.61 -16.91 25.13
N ILE A 506 24.56 -18.21 24.83
CA ILE A 506 23.44 -19.08 25.24
C ILE A 506 23.98 -20.01 26.32
N ILE A 507 23.43 -19.90 27.52
CA ILE A 507 23.89 -20.61 28.71
C ILE A 507 22.79 -21.59 29.12
N TYR A 508 23.16 -22.84 29.34
CA TYR A 508 22.27 -23.87 29.87
C TYR A 508 22.71 -24.24 31.28
N GLY A 509 21.77 -24.27 32.22
CA GLY A 509 22.00 -24.66 33.61
C GLY A 509 20.86 -25.50 34.15
N THR A 510 21.14 -26.19 35.27
CA THR A 510 20.11 -26.82 36.08
C THR A 510 19.72 -25.88 37.23
N THR A 511 18.49 -26.02 37.75
CA THR A 511 18.02 -25.31 38.95
C THR A 511 17.26 -26.28 39.84
N ASP A 512 17.52 -26.22 41.15
CA ASP A 512 16.76 -26.97 42.16
C ASP A 512 15.48 -26.20 42.58
N GLU A 513 15.44 -24.90 42.29
CA GLU A 513 14.36 -24.00 42.65
C GLU A 513 13.47 -23.73 41.45
N PHE A 514 12.24 -24.25 41.49
CA PHE A 514 11.14 -23.75 40.67
C PHE A 514 9.79 -24.06 41.29
N PHE A 515 9.24 -23.16 42.11
CA PHE A 515 7.82 -23.24 42.50
C PHE A 515 7.25 -21.85 42.80
N PHE A 516 6.26 -21.44 42.01
CA PHE A 516 5.09 -20.73 42.55
C PHE A 516 3.82 -21.24 41.86
N TYR A 517 3.23 -22.31 42.41
CA TYR A 517 1.83 -22.69 42.15
C TYR A 517 0.86 -22.02 43.15
N ASP A 518 1.20 -20.85 43.69
CA ASP A 518 0.29 -20.12 44.59
C ASP A 518 -0.78 -19.38 43.79
N ASN A 519 -1.79 -20.12 43.28
CA ASN A 519 -3.22 -19.74 43.25
C ASN A 519 -4.14 -20.58 42.34
N ILE A 520 -3.65 -21.52 41.53
CA ILE A 520 -4.57 -22.23 40.60
C ILE A 520 -5.52 -23.19 41.35
N ALA A 521 -5.10 -23.75 42.50
CA ALA A 521 -5.94 -24.68 43.26
C ALA A 521 -6.99 -24.02 44.18
N HIS A 522 -6.87 -22.74 44.53
CA HIS A 522 -7.75 -22.12 45.54
C HIS A 522 -9.04 -21.50 44.98
N LEU A 523 -9.17 -21.33 43.66
CA LEU A 523 -10.40 -20.80 43.04
C LEU A 523 -11.45 -21.88 42.70
N SER A 524 -11.15 -23.17 42.84
CA SER A 524 -12.14 -24.23 42.57
C SER A 524 -12.95 -24.66 43.80
N ALA A 525 -12.58 -24.22 45.01
CA ALA A 525 -13.14 -24.72 46.27
C ALA A 525 -14.20 -23.82 46.95
N GLU A 526 -14.29 -22.52 46.63
CA GLU A 526 -15.18 -21.59 47.37
C GLU A 526 -16.55 -21.29 46.76
N GLU A 527 -16.87 -21.76 45.54
CA GLU A 527 -18.23 -21.63 44.95
C GLU A 527 -19.10 -22.89 45.11
N LYS A 528 -19.04 -23.52 46.28
CA LYS A 528 -20.04 -24.51 46.73
C LYS A 528 -20.59 -24.11 48.09
N ASN A 529 -21.37 -23.04 48.13
CA ASN A 529 -22.47 -22.91 49.08
C ASN A 529 -23.69 -22.29 48.36
N PRO A 530 -24.90 -22.83 48.60
CA PRO A 530 -26.09 -22.64 47.76
C PRO A 530 -26.70 -21.24 47.77
#